data_AF-A0A7S0UGX8-F1
#
_entry.id   AF-A0A7S0UGX8-F1
#
_cell.length_a   1.000
_cell.length_b   1.000
_cell.length_c   1.000
_cell.angle_alpha   90.00
_cell.angle_beta   90.00
_cell.angle_gamma   90.00
#
_symmetry.space_group_name_H-M   'P 1'
#
loop_
_entity.id
_entity.type
_entity.pdbx_description
1 polymer ?
#
loop_
_entity_poly.entity_id
_entity_poly.type
_entity_poly.pdbx_seq_one_letter_code
_entity_poly.pdbx_strand_id
1 'polypeptide(L)'
;SPNEVICHGIPDMRPVADGDIINLDVTVYVEYKGKRYHGDLNETFLCGQCDEESIKLVKCAWDCLKAGCDMIKPGTMYRDLGGSITHVAAAHNCSVVKGYC
;
A
#
# COMPACT_ATOMS: atom_id res chain seq x y z
N SER A 1 1.09 -7.86 -6.54
CA SER A 1 2.26 -8.25 -5.75
C SER A 1 1.84 -9.22 -4.64
N PRO A 2 2.03 -10.54 -4.84
CA PRO A 2 1.63 -11.54 -3.86
C PRO A 2 2.65 -11.66 -2.71
N ASN A 3 2.17 -11.83 -1.48
CA ASN A 3 2.94 -12.23 -0.30
C ASN A 3 4.24 -11.42 -0.09
N GLU A 4 5.42 -12.04 -0.24
CA GLU A 4 6.73 -11.40 -0.01
C GLU A 4 7.11 -10.35 -1.06
N VAL A 5 6.38 -10.27 -2.18
CA VAL A 5 6.63 -9.29 -3.23
C VAL A 5 6.15 -7.92 -2.76
N ILE A 6 7.09 -7.02 -2.49
CA ILE A 6 6.82 -5.65 -1.98
C ILE A 6 5.94 -4.86 -2.95
N CYS A 7 6.38 -4.69 -4.19
CA CYS A 7 5.67 -3.97 -5.25
C CYS A 7 6.12 -4.47 -6.63
N HIS A 8 5.45 -4.00 -7.69
CA HIS A 8 5.79 -4.31 -9.08
C HIS A 8 5.85 -5.82 -9.43
N GLY A 9 5.07 -6.66 -8.73
CA GLY A 9 4.90 -8.05 -9.14
C GLY A 9 4.28 -8.13 -10.54
N ILE A 10 4.93 -8.86 -11.44
CA ILE A 10 4.46 -9.04 -12.82
C ILE A 10 3.38 -10.14 -12.81
N PRO A 11 2.15 -9.88 -13.30
CA PRO A 11 1.14 -10.92 -13.43
C PRO A 11 1.63 -12.10 -14.28
N ASP A 12 1.45 -13.31 -13.79
CA ASP A 12 1.86 -14.56 -14.44
C ASP A 12 0.77 -15.64 -14.35
N MET A 13 1.14 -16.90 -14.58
CA MET A 13 0.22 -18.04 -14.55
C MET A 13 0.04 -18.65 -13.16
N ARG A 14 0.65 -18.12 -12.09
CA ARG A 14 0.49 -18.64 -10.73
C ARG A 14 -0.96 -18.45 -10.29
N PRO A 15 -1.69 -19.53 -9.96
CA PRO A 15 -3.03 -19.39 -9.41
C PRO A 15 -2.95 -18.74 -8.02
N VAL A 16 -3.94 -17.90 -7.72
CA VAL A 16 -4.15 -17.37 -6.36
C VAL A 16 -4.55 -18.52 -5.44
N ALA A 17 -3.91 -18.62 -4.28
CA ALA A 17 -4.16 -19.66 -3.29
C ALA A 17 -4.95 -19.12 -2.09
N ASP A 18 -5.65 -20.01 -1.39
CA ASP A 18 -6.25 -19.69 -0.08
C ASP A 18 -5.13 -19.33 0.91
N GLY A 19 -5.31 -18.21 1.61
CA GLY A 19 -4.34 -17.65 2.54
C GLY A 19 -3.40 -16.59 1.94
N ASP A 20 -3.34 -16.42 0.61
CA ASP A 20 -2.52 -15.38 -0.01
C ASP A 20 -2.98 -13.96 0.40
N ILE A 21 -2.04 -13.03 0.51
CA ILE A 21 -2.33 -11.59 0.44
C ILE A 21 -1.78 -11.02 -0.87
N ILE A 22 -2.59 -10.23 -1.58
CA ILE A 22 -2.21 -9.74 -2.91
C ILE A 22 -2.52 -8.25 -3.00
N ASN A 23 -1.49 -7.44 -3.24
CA ASN A 23 -1.65 -6.05 -3.61
C ASN A 23 -1.93 -5.92 -5.10
N LEU A 24 -2.97 -5.17 -5.47
CA LEU A 24 -3.25 -4.76 -6.85
C LEU A 24 -3.06 -3.26 -6.97
N ASP A 25 -2.21 -2.87 -7.91
CA ASP A 25 -1.83 -1.48 -8.17
C ASP A 25 -2.29 -1.06 -9.55
N VAL A 26 -3.06 0.03 -9.62
CA VAL A 26 -3.79 0.44 -10.82
C VAL A 26 -3.55 1.91 -11.07
N THR A 27 -2.89 2.19 -12.19
CA THR A 27 -2.81 3.53 -12.76
C THR A 27 -3.65 3.60 -14.03
N VAL A 28 -4.54 4.59 -14.13
CA VAL A 28 -5.31 4.88 -15.35
C VAL A 28 -4.81 6.15 -16.03
N TYR A 29 -4.93 6.22 -17.34
CA TYR A 29 -4.66 7.42 -18.14
C TYR A 29 -5.97 7.95 -18.75
N VAL A 30 -6.27 9.23 -18.51
CA VAL A 30 -7.51 9.86 -18.96
C VAL A 30 -7.23 11.21 -19.60
N GLU A 31 -7.90 11.47 -20.72
CA GLU A 31 -8.01 12.81 -21.30
C GLU A 31 -9.31 13.48 -20.81
N TYR A 32 -9.19 14.63 -20.16
CA TYR A 32 -10.31 15.41 -19.65
C TYR A 32 -10.10 16.90 -19.95
N LYS A 33 -11.08 17.50 -20.64
CA LYS A 33 -11.06 18.94 -21.05
C LYS A 33 -9.76 19.34 -21.78
N GLY A 34 -9.30 18.49 -22.70
CA GLY A 34 -8.08 18.72 -23.49
C GLY A 34 -6.77 18.61 -22.69
N LYS A 35 -6.82 18.08 -21.47
CA LYS A 35 -5.64 17.80 -20.62
C LYS A 35 -5.56 16.32 -20.31
N ARG A 36 -4.34 15.84 -20.05
CA ARG A 36 -4.01 14.43 -19.82
C ARG A 36 -3.65 14.22 -18.36
N TYR A 37 -4.19 13.17 -17.75
CA TYR A 37 -4.02 12.88 -16.33
C TYR A 37 -3.73 11.41 -16.12
N HIS A 38 -2.93 11.13 -15.09
CA HIS A 38 -2.83 9.81 -14.49
C HIS A 38 -3.53 9.85 -13.13
N GLY A 39 -4.31 8.82 -12.84
CA GLY A 39 -4.85 8.55 -11.50
C GLY A 39 -4.31 7.21 -11.02
N ASP A 40 -3.87 7.15 -9.77
CA ASP A 40 -3.08 6.03 -9.25
C ASP A 40 -3.57 5.63 -7.85
N LEU A 41 -3.76 4.32 -7.63
CA LEU A 41 -4.13 3.75 -6.35
C LEU A 41 -3.79 2.25 -6.29
N ASN A 42 -3.61 1.74 -5.07
CA ASN A 42 -3.53 0.31 -4.81
C ASN A 42 -4.16 -0.05 -3.46
N GLU A 43 -4.51 -1.32 -3.32
CA GLU A 43 -4.94 -1.94 -2.05
C GLU A 43 -4.46 -3.40 -1.97
N THR A 44 -4.28 -3.90 -0.75
CA THR A 44 -3.93 -5.31 -0.49
C THR A 44 -5.16 -6.10 -0.09
N PHE A 45 -5.44 -7.18 -0.83
CA PHE A 45 -6.60 -8.06 -0.65
C PHE A 45 -6.20 -9.33 0.11
N LEU A 46 -7.12 -9.81 0.94
CA LEU A 46 -7.04 -11.12 1.59
C LEU A 46 -7.71 -12.17 0.68
N CYS A 47 -6.99 -13.21 0.30
CA CYS A 47 -7.50 -14.25 -0.59
C CYS A 47 -7.95 -15.47 0.24
N GLY A 48 -9.26 -15.61 0.44
CA GLY A 48 -9.81 -16.73 1.20
C GLY A 48 -9.58 -16.57 2.72
N GLN A 49 -9.12 -17.62 3.40
CA GLN A 49 -8.84 -17.60 4.84
C GLN A 49 -7.36 -17.32 5.13
N CYS A 50 -7.02 -16.06 5.39
CA CYS A 50 -5.68 -15.65 5.79
C CYS A 50 -5.44 -15.86 7.30
N ASP A 51 -4.19 -16.10 7.68
CA ASP A 51 -3.78 -16.15 9.08
C ASP A 51 -3.84 -14.76 9.77
N GLU A 52 -3.76 -14.77 11.10
CA GLU A 52 -3.82 -13.53 11.89
C GLU A 52 -2.68 -12.55 11.61
N GLU A 53 -1.50 -13.05 11.26
CA GLU A 53 -0.32 -12.21 11.01
C GLU A 53 -0.49 -11.43 9.72
N SER A 54 -0.94 -12.09 8.66
CA SER A 54 -1.31 -11.50 7.38
C SER A 54 -2.40 -10.44 7.54
N ILE A 55 -3.45 -10.72 8.33
CA ILE A 55 -4.52 -9.76 8.61
C ILE A 55 -3.97 -8.53 9.37
N LYS A 56 -3.11 -8.75 10.38
CA LYS A 56 -2.47 -7.66 11.15
C LYS A 56 -1.55 -6.82 10.27
N LEU A 57 -0.80 -7.45 9.36
CA LEU A 57 0.09 -6.76 8.42
C LEU A 57 -0.70 -5.86 7.47
N VAL A 58 -1.75 -6.40 6.83
CA VAL A 58 -2.61 -5.63 5.90
C VAL A 58 -3.26 -4.46 6.62
N LYS A 59 -3.77 -4.67 7.84
CA LYS A 59 -4.32 -3.60 8.67
C LYS A 59 -3.28 -2.55 9.04
N CYS A 60 -2.09 -2.96 9.45
CA CYS A 60 -1.00 -2.04 9.78
C CYS A 60 -0.62 -1.16 8.57
N ALA A 61 -0.55 -1.74 7.38
CA ALA A 61 -0.26 -0.98 6.16
C ALA A 61 -1.34 0.09 5.88
N TRP A 62 -2.62 -0.25 6.05
CA TRP A 62 -3.72 0.69 5.93
C TRP A 62 -3.67 1.81 6.99
N ASP A 63 -3.44 1.45 8.24
CA ASP A 63 -3.34 2.43 9.34
C ASP A 63 -2.14 3.38 9.13
N CYS A 64 -1.04 2.90 8.56
CA CYS A 64 0.09 3.73 8.15
C CYS A 64 -0.28 4.73 7.05
N LEU A 65 -0.96 4.28 5.99
CA LEU A 65 -1.45 5.16 4.92
C LEU A 65 -2.35 6.26 5.50
N LYS A 66 -3.32 5.86 6.33
CA LYS A 66 -4.23 6.79 6.99
C LYS A 66 -3.49 7.83 7.83
N ALA A 67 -2.52 7.40 8.64
CA ALA A 67 -1.72 8.30 9.48
C ALA A 67 -0.88 9.31 8.67
N GLY A 68 -0.43 8.93 7.47
CA GLY A 68 0.18 9.85 6.51
C GLY A 68 -0.84 10.84 5.94
N CYS A 69 -1.99 10.34 5.47
CA CYS A 69 -3.05 11.15 4.88
C CYS A 69 -3.62 12.20 5.86
N ASP A 70 -3.82 11.82 7.12
CA ASP A 70 -4.37 12.70 8.16
C ASP A 70 -3.45 13.92 8.46
N MET A 71 -2.17 13.86 8.08
CA MET A 71 -1.24 15.00 8.17
C MET A 71 -1.32 15.98 7.00
N ILE A 72 -1.94 15.60 5.89
CA ILE A 72 -1.89 16.37 4.64
C ILE A 72 -2.74 17.64 4.76
N LYS A 73 -2.04 18.77 4.84
CA LYS A 73 -2.62 20.12 4.79
C LYS A 73 -1.53 21.14 4.39
N PRO A 74 -1.92 22.35 3.93
CA PRO A 74 -0.94 23.40 3.63
C PRO A 74 -0.01 23.67 4.81
N GLY A 75 1.30 23.71 4.53
CA GLY A 75 2.35 23.94 5.53
C GLY A 75 2.98 22.69 6.13
N THR A 76 2.41 21.49 5.94
CA THR A 76 3.04 20.22 6.35
C THR A 76 4.27 19.94 5.48
N MET A 77 5.41 19.57 6.09
CA MET A 77 6.58 19.17 5.31
C MET A 77 6.44 17.71 4.84
N TYR A 78 6.76 17.44 3.57
CA TYR A 78 6.70 16.08 3.00
C TYR A 78 7.49 15.04 3.83
N ARG A 79 8.65 15.44 4.37
CA ARG A 79 9.50 14.55 5.18
C ARG A 79 8.82 14.05 6.47
N ASP A 80 7.82 14.76 6.96
CA ASP A 80 7.17 14.43 8.24
C ASP A 80 6.18 13.27 8.06
N LEU A 81 5.68 13.03 6.85
CA LEU A 81 4.75 11.94 6.53
C LEU A 81 5.39 10.57 6.85
N GLY A 82 6.66 10.38 6.46
CA GLY A 82 7.40 9.15 6.73
C GLY A 82 7.63 8.88 8.22
N GLY A 83 7.73 9.95 9.03
CA GLY A 83 7.83 9.85 10.48
C GLY A 83 6.56 9.26 11.11
N SER A 84 5.39 9.74 10.68
CA SER A 84 4.09 9.23 11.13
C SER A 84 3.88 7.76 10.74
N ILE A 85 4.15 7.43 9.48
CA ILE A 85 4.10 6.05 8.95
C ILE A 85 5.00 5.11 9.77
N THR A 86 6.26 5.51 9.99
CA THR A 86 7.24 4.70 10.73
C THR A 86 6.80 4.46 12.18
N HIS A 87 6.19 5.46 12.82
CA HIS A 87 5.69 5.31 14.18
C HIS A 87 4.57 4.25 14.28
N VAL A 88 3.59 4.31 13.37
CA VAL A 88 2.49 3.33 13.33
C VAL A 88 2.98 1.92 13.02
N ALA A 89 3.89 1.78 12.05
CA ALA A 89 4.48 0.50 11.69
C ALA A 89 5.25 -0.13 12.86
N ALA A 90 6.10 0.65 13.54
CA ALA A 90 6.90 0.18 14.67
C ALA A 90 6.05 -0.29 15.85
N ALA A 91 4.90 0.36 16.11
CA ALA A 91 3.97 -0.05 17.16
C ALA A 91 3.32 -1.42 16.90
N HIS A 92 3.33 -1.89 15.65
CA HIS A 92 2.81 -3.19 15.23
C HIS A 92 3.92 -4.18 14.87
N ASN A 93 5.16 -3.93 15.29
CA ASN A 93 6.34 -4.75 14.97
C ASN A 93 6.59 -4.92 13.45
N CYS A 94 6.17 -3.94 12.64
CA CYS A 94 6.41 -3.90 11.20
C CYS A 94 7.58 -2.97 10.85
N SER A 95 8.22 -3.20 9.70
CA SER A 95 9.27 -2.33 9.14
C SER A 95 8.80 -1.61 7.88
N VAL A 96 9.30 -0.38 7.65
CA VAL A 96 9.00 0.41 6.44
C VAL A 96 10.08 0.21 5.38
N VAL A 97 9.66 -0.07 4.15
CA VAL A 97 10.54 -0.22 2.99
C VAL A 97 11.16 1.14 2.61
N LYS A 98 12.46 1.16 2.31
CA LYS A 98 13.20 2.40 1.96
C LYS A 98 13.58 2.51 0.48
N GLY A 99 13.34 1.47 -0.30
CA GLY A 99 13.73 1.40 -1.72
C GLY A 99 12.77 2.06 -2.70
N TYR A 100 11.59 2.50 -2.23
CA TYR A 100 10.50 3.04 -3.05
C TYR A 100 9.86 4.26 -2.35
N CYS A 101 9.42 5.23 -3.14
CA CYS A 101 8.66 6.42 -2.74
C CYS A 101 7.69 6.81 -3.85
#